data_AF-A0A410YFZ5-F1
#
_entry.id   AF-A0A410YFZ5-F1
#
_cell.length_a   1.000
_cell.length_b   1.000
_cell.length_c   1.000
_cell.angle_alpha   90.00
_cell.angle_beta   90.00
_cell.angle_gamma   90.00
#
_symmetry.space_group_name_H-M   'P 1'
#
loop_
_entity.id
_entity.type
_entity.pdbx_description
1 polymer ?
#
loop_
_entity_poly.entity_id
_entity_poly.type
_entity_poly.pdbx_seq_one_letter_code
_entity_poly.pdbx_strand_id
1 'polypeptide(L)'
;MTRKRRAPRALLGTSFALALLVLAGCSAVPTPTDTAALTPPSVEEWSWATTGWSLNTEADAPYMDRPPANLTSRDLDDTGLAIYYERNSDKVRADHPVVYAQYGISALIEYERTGQKQWLERAARQAEQLVTMHTERGDGWWYPYSFDWTYDDRTLTAPWWSGMAQGQALSLFSRLAQVTGDEQWATAADHTWASFRQEPSASEPWSTFIDDEHLWFEEYAGDQPPLMVLNGQIFAIFGLYDYWRLTQDPEVARYVDGGATTVLSIMPEIRNAGDISYYCVQVDFCARARWQDQKYHAIHSWQLNTLAKLTGDPQFSEWADQLESDWQPAA
;
A
#
# COMPACT_ATOMS: atom_id res chain seq x y z
N MET A 1 -25.59 47.61 -59.45
CA MET A 1 -26.48 48.63 -58.83
C MET A 1 -26.48 48.31 -57.34
N THR A 2 -25.99 49.09 -56.38
CA THR A 2 -25.97 50.55 -56.19
C THR A 2 -24.86 50.90 -55.16
N ARG A 3 -23.95 51.82 -55.51
CA ARG A 3 -23.35 52.93 -54.70
C ARG A 3 -23.13 52.73 -53.17
N LYS A 4 -21.97 52.98 -52.55
CA LYS A 4 -21.26 54.30 -52.39
C LYS A 4 -20.00 54.07 -51.50
N ARG A 5 -18.82 54.56 -51.89
CA ARG A 5 -18.04 55.71 -51.33
C ARG A 5 -16.93 55.39 -50.28
N ARG A 6 -15.70 55.58 -50.76
CA ARG A 6 -14.54 56.34 -50.22
C ARG A 6 -14.03 56.10 -48.78
N ALA A 7 -12.77 55.66 -48.73
CA ALA A 7 -11.76 55.82 -47.68
C ALA A 7 -11.41 57.32 -47.41
N PRO A 8 -10.61 57.70 -46.37
CA PRO A 8 -9.17 57.36 -46.29
C PRO A 8 -8.54 57.22 -44.86
N ARG A 9 -7.32 56.62 -44.84
CA ARG A 9 -6.04 56.92 -44.11
C ARG A 9 -6.10 57.85 -42.85
N ALA A 10 -5.29 57.74 -41.80
CA ALA A 10 -3.89 57.30 -41.64
C ALA A 10 -3.41 57.32 -40.15
N LEU A 11 -2.30 56.61 -39.87
CA LEU A 11 -1.11 56.97 -39.07
C LEU A 11 -1.11 57.16 -37.53
N LEU A 12 0.11 56.90 -37.00
CA LEU A 12 0.73 57.15 -35.67
C LEU A 12 0.91 55.83 -34.89
N GLY A 13 2.09 55.37 -34.46
CA GLY A 13 3.46 55.91 -34.20
C GLY A 13 4.00 54.96 -33.10
N THR A 14 5.27 54.70 -32.81
CA THR A 14 6.59 55.24 -33.14
C THR A 14 7.59 54.26 -32.51
N SER A 15 8.68 53.98 -33.21
CA SER A 15 9.87 53.28 -32.71
C SER A 15 10.74 54.19 -31.83
N PHE A 16 11.57 53.59 -30.98
CA PHE A 16 13.05 53.73 -30.88
C PHE A 16 13.60 53.72 -29.44
N ALA A 17 14.65 52.92 -29.29
CA ALA A 17 15.64 52.96 -28.23
C ALA A 17 16.46 54.27 -28.24
N LEU A 18 17.02 54.70 -27.10
CA LEU A 18 18.47 54.94 -26.98
C LEU A 18 18.92 55.29 -25.55
N ALA A 19 19.99 54.60 -25.16
CA ALA A 19 21.19 54.95 -24.39
C ALA A 19 21.29 56.20 -23.47
N LEU A 20 21.92 55.91 -22.32
CA LEU A 20 23.00 56.62 -21.58
C LEU A 20 22.87 58.13 -21.32
N LEU A 21 23.00 58.50 -20.03
CA LEU A 21 24.26 59.07 -19.56
C LEU A 21 24.44 58.94 -18.03
N VAL A 22 25.71 58.73 -17.68
CA VAL A 22 26.37 58.54 -16.38
C VAL A 22 26.30 59.78 -15.51
N LEU A 23 26.20 59.62 -14.18
CA LEU A 23 26.97 60.41 -13.21
C LEU A 23 27.39 59.55 -12.02
N ALA A 24 28.66 59.73 -11.66
CA ALA A 24 29.48 58.89 -10.80
C ALA A 24 29.16 59.04 -9.31
N GLY A 25 29.42 57.95 -8.58
CA GLY A 25 29.50 57.94 -7.12
C GLY A 25 30.24 56.68 -6.67
N CYS A 26 31.55 56.80 -6.45
CA CYS A 26 32.42 55.75 -5.91
C CYS A 26 31.85 55.19 -4.60
N SER A 27 31.77 53.86 -4.49
CA SER A 27 32.02 53.14 -3.23
C SER A 27 32.34 51.68 -3.55
N ALA A 28 33.31 51.15 -2.81
CA ALA A 28 34.08 49.96 -3.10
C ALA A 28 33.24 48.68 -3.24
N VAL A 29 33.71 47.82 -4.14
CA VAL A 29 33.28 46.44 -4.36
C VAL A 29 33.58 45.62 -3.08
N PRO A 30 32.59 45.00 -2.43
CA PRO A 30 32.87 43.88 -1.56
C PRO A 30 33.02 42.63 -2.42
N THR A 31 34.20 42.02 -2.38
CA THR A 31 34.43 40.66 -2.85
C THR A 31 33.46 39.72 -2.14
N PRO A 32 32.68 38.87 -2.84
CA PRO A 32 31.96 37.80 -2.15
C PRO A 32 32.99 36.74 -1.75
N THR A 33 33.46 36.81 -0.51
CA THR A 33 34.04 35.69 0.21
C THR A 33 32.95 34.66 0.48
N ASP A 34 33.27 33.40 0.21
CA ASP A 34 32.53 32.18 0.57
C ASP A 34 31.02 32.23 0.35
N THR A 35 30.59 31.91 -0.86
CA THR A 35 29.38 31.08 -1.00
C THR A 35 29.73 29.68 -0.49
N ALA A 36 29.68 29.49 0.83
CA ALA A 36 29.33 28.19 1.37
C ALA A 36 28.02 27.82 0.67
N ALA A 37 28.08 26.84 -0.24
CA ALA A 37 26.90 26.27 -0.84
C ALA A 37 26.04 25.82 0.34
N LEU A 38 24.92 26.52 0.55
CA LEU A 38 23.87 26.06 1.45
C LEU A 38 23.40 24.74 0.85
N THR A 39 23.98 23.66 1.34
CA THR A 39 23.45 22.33 1.12
C THR A 39 22.01 22.42 1.64
N PRO A 40 20.99 22.12 0.83
CA PRO A 40 19.64 22.03 1.37
C PRO A 40 19.70 21.08 2.56
N PRO A 41 18.96 21.35 3.66
CA PRO A 41 18.92 20.42 4.78
C PRO A 41 18.60 19.05 4.19
N SER A 42 19.43 18.05 4.48
CA SER A 42 19.12 16.67 4.17
C SER A 42 17.74 16.41 4.75
N VAL A 43 16.75 16.13 3.91
CA VAL A 43 15.54 15.47 4.37
C VAL A 43 16.06 14.22 5.05
N GLU A 44 15.91 14.10 6.37
CA GLU A 44 16.29 12.87 7.07
C GLU A 44 15.47 11.77 6.41
N GLU A 45 16.13 10.98 5.56
CA GLU A 45 15.48 9.83 4.95
C GLU A 45 15.05 8.92 6.08
N TRP A 46 13.80 8.47 6.00
CA TRP A 46 13.28 7.49 6.92
C TRP A 46 14.22 6.29 7.03
N SER A 47 14.70 6.04 8.26
CA SER A 47 15.61 4.95 8.58
C SER A 47 14.93 3.94 9.48
N TRP A 48 15.13 2.65 9.18
CA TRP A 48 14.64 1.50 9.94
C TRP A 48 15.64 0.36 9.80
N ALA A 49 15.54 -0.65 10.66
CA ALA A 49 16.35 -1.85 10.59
C ALA A 49 16.01 -2.70 9.35
N THR A 50 17.04 -3.19 8.69
CA THR A 50 16.94 -4.15 7.58
C THR A 50 17.90 -5.30 7.83
N THR A 51 17.54 -6.51 7.42
CA THR A 51 18.41 -7.68 7.53
C THR A 51 19.39 -7.78 6.36
N GLY A 52 19.07 -7.18 5.22
CA GLY A 52 19.90 -7.18 4.02
C GLY A 52 19.62 -8.36 3.09
N TRP A 53 18.37 -8.82 3.02
CA TRP A 53 18.02 -9.97 2.18
C TRP A 53 18.07 -9.62 0.69
N SER A 54 18.48 -10.60 -0.11
CA SER A 54 18.26 -10.58 -1.56
C SER A 54 16.94 -11.31 -1.85
N LEU A 55 15.94 -10.57 -2.32
CA LEU A 55 14.62 -11.13 -2.61
C LEU A 55 14.69 -12.16 -3.74
N ASN A 56 13.95 -13.25 -3.60
CA ASN A 56 14.04 -14.42 -4.47
C ASN A 56 13.14 -14.28 -5.71
N THR A 57 13.69 -13.89 -6.86
CA THR A 57 12.92 -13.73 -8.12
C THR A 57 12.20 -15.00 -8.59
N GLU A 58 12.69 -16.18 -8.20
CA GLU A 58 12.18 -17.49 -8.64
C GLU A 58 11.14 -18.08 -7.68
N ALA A 59 10.87 -17.43 -6.53
CA ALA A 59 9.80 -17.87 -5.65
C ALA A 59 8.43 -17.72 -6.33
N ASP A 60 7.54 -18.68 -6.07
CA ASP A 60 6.14 -18.54 -6.43
C ASP A 60 5.59 -17.21 -5.89
N ALA A 61 4.74 -16.55 -6.67
CA ALA A 61 4.08 -15.33 -6.24
C ALA A 61 3.29 -15.59 -4.94
N PRO A 62 3.17 -14.60 -4.03
CA PRO A 62 2.30 -14.72 -2.87
C PRO A 62 0.89 -15.24 -3.25
N TYR A 63 0.16 -15.83 -2.30
CA TYR A 63 -1.18 -16.40 -2.52
C TYR A 63 -1.26 -17.64 -3.44
N MET A 64 -0.20 -18.01 -4.17
CA MET A 64 -0.18 -19.22 -5.01
C MET A 64 0.07 -20.50 -4.23
N ASP A 65 0.56 -20.39 -2.99
CA ASP A 65 0.96 -21.48 -2.12
C ASP A 65 -0.17 -21.95 -1.17
N ARG A 66 -1.42 -21.67 -1.54
CA ARG A 66 -2.63 -22.17 -0.87
C ARG A 66 -3.65 -22.68 -1.88
N PRO A 67 -4.60 -23.54 -1.47
CA PRO A 67 -5.68 -23.95 -2.36
C PRO A 67 -6.47 -22.75 -2.93
N PRO A 68 -6.90 -22.81 -4.20
CA PRO A 68 -7.70 -21.74 -4.80
C PRO A 68 -8.95 -21.42 -3.96
N ALA A 69 -9.25 -20.13 -3.81
CA ALA A 69 -10.44 -19.70 -3.09
C ALA A 69 -11.71 -20.14 -3.84
N ASN A 70 -12.75 -20.52 -3.10
CA ASN A 70 -14.06 -20.79 -3.69
C ASN A 70 -14.75 -19.47 -4.08
N LEU A 71 -14.59 -19.04 -5.33
CA LEU A 71 -15.15 -17.79 -5.83
C LEU A 71 -16.68 -17.81 -5.97
N THR A 72 -17.33 -18.98 -5.94
CA THR A 72 -18.80 -19.07 -6.10
C THR A 72 -19.56 -18.88 -4.79
N SER A 73 -18.88 -18.88 -3.64
CA SER A 73 -19.52 -18.72 -2.33
C SER A 73 -19.65 -17.25 -1.91
N ARG A 74 -19.18 -16.30 -2.72
CA ARG A 74 -19.26 -14.87 -2.42
C ARG A 74 -20.38 -14.23 -3.23
N ASP A 75 -21.16 -13.38 -2.56
CA ASP A 75 -22.18 -12.57 -3.21
C ASP A 75 -21.53 -11.51 -4.11
N LEU A 76 -22.00 -11.44 -5.36
CA LEU A 76 -21.63 -10.41 -6.32
C LEU A 76 -22.84 -9.56 -6.68
N ASP A 77 -22.63 -8.30 -7.05
CA ASP A 77 -23.68 -7.49 -7.65
C ASP A 77 -23.87 -7.83 -9.14
N ASP A 78 -24.85 -7.18 -9.79
CA ASP A 78 -25.19 -7.40 -11.19
C ASP A 78 -24.04 -7.01 -12.16
N THR A 79 -23.03 -6.28 -11.68
CA THR A 79 -21.82 -5.92 -12.43
C THR A 79 -20.66 -6.90 -12.20
N GLY A 80 -20.83 -7.87 -11.30
CA GLY A 80 -19.78 -8.82 -10.91
C GLY A 80 -18.85 -8.30 -9.80
N LEU A 81 -19.20 -7.20 -9.13
CA LEU A 81 -18.43 -6.65 -8.02
C LEU A 81 -18.72 -7.41 -6.73
N ALA A 82 -17.68 -7.73 -5.95
CA ALA A 82 -17.83 -8.45 -4.70
C ALA A 82 -18.58 -7.64 -3.64
N ILE A 83 -19.65 -8.18 -3.08
CA ILE A 83 -20.43 -7.45 -2.07
C ILE A 83 -19.82 -7.64 -0.68
N TYR A 84 -19.70 -6.53 0.03
CA TYR A 84 -19.47 -6.50 1.47
C TYR A 84 -20.67 -5.86 2.18
N TYR A 85 -20.99 -6.41 3.36
CA TYR A 85 -22.02 -5.88 4.26
C TYR A 85 -21.36 -5.45 5.56
N GLU A 86 -21.64 -4.22 6.01
CA GLU A 86 -21.07 -3.69 7.25
C GLU A 86 -21.41 -4.58 8.44
N ARG A 87 -20.40 -4.81 9.29
CA ARG A 87 -20.55 -5.60 10.50
C ARG A 87 -21.60 -4.96 11.42
N ASN A 88 -22.49 -5.78 11.99
CA ASN A 88 -23.56 -5.34 12.90
C ASN A 88 -24.59 -4.38 12.27
N SER A 89 -24.64 -4.28 10.94
CA SER A 89 -25.69 -3.56 10.21
C SER A 89 -26.77 -4.51 9.69
N ASP A 90 -27.99 -4.02 9.47
CA ASP A 90 -29.05 -4.75 8.76
C ASP A 90 -28.78 -4.79 7.25
N LYS A 91 -27.71 -5.50 6.85
CA LYS A 91 -27.26 -5.68 5.45
C LYS A 91 -27.02 -4.36 4.70
N VAL A 92 -26.44 -3.36 5.38
CA VAL A 92 -25.96 -2.15 4.70
C VAL A 92 -24.72 -2.52 3.88
N ARG A 93 -24.76 -2.24 2.57
CA ARG A 93 -23.61 -2.46 1.69
C ARG A 93 -22.60 -1.33 1.88
N ALA A 94 -21.32 -1.68 1.87
CA ALA A 94 -20.24 -0.70 1.89
C ALA A 94 -19.09 -1.16 0.99
N ASP A 95 -18.34 -0.18 0.46
CA ASP A 95 -17.09 -0.45 -0.24
C ASP A 95 -16.04 -0.98 0.75
N HIS A 96 -15.38 -2.08 0.40
CA HIS A 96 -14.37 -2.69 1.24
C HIS A 96 -13.14 -3.05 0.40
N PRO A 97 -12.09 -2.22 0.43
CA PRO A 97 -10.90 -2.38 -0.42
C PRO A 97 -10.28 -3.77 -0.40
N VAL A 98 -10.10 -4.35 0.79
CA VAL A 98 -9.59 -5.72 0.95
C VAL A 98 -10.48 -6.78 0.32
N VAL A 99 -11.81 -6.62 0.32
CA VAL A 99 -12.73 -7.59 -0.30
C VAL A 99 -12.57 -7.56 -1.82
N TYR A 100 -12.49 -6.37 -2.40
CA TYR A 100 -12.24 -6.19 -3.84
C TYR A 100 -10.89 -6.79 -4.23
N ALA A 101 -9.83 -6.43 -3.50
CA ALA A 101 -8.49 -6.93 -3.77
C ALA A 101 -8.39 -8.46 -3.65
N GLN A 102 -8.89 -9.05 -2.57
CA GLN A 102 -8.83 -10.51 -2.36
C GLN A 102 -9.62 -11.29 -3.40
N TYR A 103 -10.81 -10.82 -3.77
CA TYR A 103 -11.58 -11.46 -4.82
C TYR A 103 -10.88 -11.33 -6.17
N GLY A 104 -10.34 -10.15 -6.49
CA GLY A 104 -9.60 -9.89 -7.73
C GLY A 104 -8.36 -10.76 -7.86
N ILE A 105 -7.52 -10.85 -6.82
CA ILE A 105 -6.34 -11.72 -6.79
C ILE A 105 -6.77 -13.17 -6.98
N SER A 106 -7.79 -13.64 -6.26
CA SER A 106 -8.26 -15.03 -6.38
C SER A 106 -8.82 -15.33 -7.78
N ALA A 107 -9.48 -14.35 -8.42
CA ALA A 107 -9.93 -14.48 -9.80
C ALA A 107 -8.77 -14.51 -10.80
N LEU A 108 -7.68 -13.77 -10.58
CA LEU A 108 -6.46 -13.90 -11.39
C LEU A 108 -5.83 -15.29 -11.26
N ILE A 109 -5.71 -15.83 -10.05
CA ILE A 109 -5.19 -17.18 -9.82
C ILE A 109 -6.03 -18.21 -10.61
N GLU A 110 -7.34 -18.05 -10.59
CA GLU A 110 -8.25 -18.94 -11.33
C GLU A 110 -8.14 -18.73 -12.86
N TYR A 111 -7.88 -17.51 -13.33
CA TYR A 111 -7.56 -17.24 -14.73
C TYR A 111 -6.26 -17.93 -15.15
N GLU A 112 -5.18 -17.81 -14.37
CA GLU A 112 -3.90 -18.48 -14.64
C GLU A 112 -4.05 -20.00 -14.70
N ARG A 113 -4.89 -20.56 -13.82
CA ARG A 113 -5.16 -22.00 -13.76
C ARG A 113 -5.99 -22.53 -14.95
N THR A 114 -6.95 -21.74 -15.43
CA THR A 114 -7.98 -22.22 -16.38
C THR A 114 -7.92 -21.61 -17.76
N GLY A 115 -7.27 -20.46 -17.92
CA GLY A 115 -7.30 -19.63 -19.12
C GLY A 115 -8.65 -18.98 -19.45
N GLN A 116 -9.68 -19.13 -18.59
CA GLN A 116 -11.01 -18.63 -18.90
C GLN A 116 -11.11 -17.12 -18.66
N LYS A 117 -11.33 -16.36 -19.75
CA LYS A 117 -11.35 -14.88 -19.74
C LYS A 117 -12.32 -14.26 -18.73
N GLN A 118 -13.43 -14.93 -18.41
CA GLN A 118 -14.38 -14.47 -17.39
C GLN A 118 -13.73 -14.17 -16.03
N TRP A 119 -12.65 -14.88 -15.69
CA TRP A 119 -11.96 -14.69 -14.42
C TRP A 119 -11.06 -13.45 -14.45
N LEU A 120 -10.41 -13.20 -15.59
CA LEU A 120 -9.67 -11.97 -15.82
C LEU A 120 -10.60 -10.75 -15.83
N GLU A 121 -11.76 -10.85 -16.48
CA GLU A 121 -12.79 -9.80 -16.47
C GLU A 121 -13.30 -9.50 -15.06
N ARG A 122 -13.52 -10.54 -14.24
CA ARG A 122 -13.91 -10.41 -12.83
C ARG A 122 -12.82 -9.77 -11.98
N ALA A 123 -11.55 -10.10 -12.23
CA ALA A 123 -10.42 -9.48 -11.55
C ALA A 123 -10.30 -7.99 -11.89
N ALA A 124 -10.34 -7.66 -13.18
CA ALA A 124 -10.33 -6.29 -13.67
C ALA A 124 -11.49 -5.49 -13.07
N ARG A 125 -12.70 -6.04 -13.01
CA ARG A 125 -13.86 -5.37 -12.42
C ARG A 125 -13.64 -4.94 -10.95
N GLN A 126 -12.95 -5.75 -10.15
CA GLN A 126 -12.63 -5.36 -8.77
C GLN A 126 -11.57 -4.25 -8.73
N ALA A 127 -10.55 -4.35 -9.59
CA ALA A 127 -9.50 -3.36 -9.70
C ALA A 127 -10.06 -1.99 -10.16
N GLU A 128 -10.98 -1.97 -11.12
CA GLU A 128 -11.70 -0.77 -11.56
C GLU A 128 -12.46 -0.10 -10.41
N GLN A 129 -13.04 -0.88 -9.49
CA GLN A 129 -13.69 -0.31 -8.31
C GLN A 129 -12.69 0.35 -7.37
N LEU A 130 -11.54 -0.29 -7.13
CA LEU A 130 -10.46 0.30 -6.32
C LEU A 130 -9.96 1.62 -6.94
N VAL A 131 -9.78 1.66 -8.27
CA VAL A 131 -9.45 2.89 -9.00
C VAL A 131 -10.58 3.92 -8.91
N THR A 132 -11.84 3.50 -8.93
CA THR A 132 -12.98 4.45 -8.83
C THR A 132 -13.08 5.09 -7.45
N MET A 133 -12.80 4.33 -6.39
CA MET A 133 -12.99 4.78 -5.00
C MET A 133 -11.76 5.42 -4.36
N HIS A 134 -10.61 5.44 -5.05
CA HIS A 134 -9.38 5.95 -4.44
C HIS A 134 -9.49 7.44 -4.10
N THR A 135 -8.70 7.83 -3.11
CA THR A 135 -8.42 9.22 -2.77
C THR A 135 -6.93 9.49 -2.92
N GLU A 136 -6.54 10.74 -3.11
CA GLU A 136 -5.13 11.10 -3.34
C GLU A 136 -4.55 11.86 -2.13
N ARG A 137 -3.28 11.59 -1.84
CA ARG A 137 -2.42 12.44 -1.01
C ARG A 137 -1.07 12.51 -1.71
N GLY A 138 -0.66 13.69 -2.18
CA GLY A 138 0.48 13.78 -3.11
C GLY A 138 0.29 12.85 -4.31
N ASP A 139 1.32 12.07 -4.65
CA ASP A 139 1.25 11.06 -5.73
C ASP A 139 0.66 9.70 -5.27
N GLY A 140 0.28 9.56 -4.00
CA GLY A 140 -0.20 8.31 -3.44
C GLY A 140 -1.70 8.12 -3.63
N TRP A 141 -2.08 6.95 -4.15
CA TRP A 141 -3.48 6.50 -4.16
C TRP A 141 -3.80 5.71 -2.90
N TRP A 142 -4.88 6.09 -2.25
CA TRP A 142 -5.35 5.54 -0.99
C TRP A 142 -6.74 4.95 -1.14
N TYR A 143 -7.00 3.80 -0.54
CA TYR A 143 -8.29 3.12 -0.62
C TYR A 143 -9.04 3.27 0.71
N PRO A 144 -9.92 4.27 0.86
CA PRO A 144 -10.56 4.57 2.13
C PRO A 144 -11.65 3.55 2.46
N TYR A 145 -11.81 3.31 3.75
CA TYR A 145 -13.01 2.71 4.32
C TYR A 145 -13.97 3.83 4.70
N SER A 146 -15.17 3.84 4.09
CA SER A 146 -16.16 4.91 4.28
C SER A 146 -17.18 4.61 5.38
N PHE A 147 -16.87 3.69 6.29
CA PHE A 147 -17.73 3.26 7.38
C PHE A 147 -16.92 3.09 8.67
N ASP A 148 -17.57 3.27 9.82
CA ASP A 148 -16.92 3.13 11.12
C ASP A 148 -16.59 1.66 11.40
N TRP A 149 -15.42 1.41 12.01
CA TRP A 149 -15.00 0.06 12.35
C TRP A 149 -14.69 -0.08 13.83
N THR A 150 -15.55 -0.82 14.55
CA THR A 150 -15.37 -1.08 15.98
C THR A 150 -14.68 -2.43 16.20
N TYR A 151 -13.59 -2.39 16.95
CA TYR A 151 -12.90 -3.55 17.51
C TYR A 151 -12.67 -3.35 19.01
N ASP A 152 -13.06 -4.35 19.81
CA ASP A 152 -13.08 -4.20 21.27
C ASP A 152 -13.85 -2.96 21.74
N ASP A 153 -13.19 -2.06 22.44
CA ASP A 153 -13.68 -0.80 22.99
C ASP A 153 -13.27 0.41 22.13
N ARG A 154 -12.63 0.19 20.97
CA ARG A 154 -12.18 1.24 20.05
C ARG A 154 -12.99 1.24 18.76
N THR A 155 -13.19 2.43 18.22
CA THR A 155 -13.85 2.62 16.92
C THR A 155 -12.99 3.51 16.05
N LEU A 156 -12.65 3.03 14.87
CA LEU A 156 -12.11 3.85 13.79
C LEU A 156 -13.27 4.65 13.18
N THR A 157 -13.18 5.97 13.20
CA THR A 157 -14.17 6.83 12.55
C THR A 157 -13.89 6.93 11.05
N ALA A 158 -14.92 6.81 10.22
CA ALA A 158 -14.76 6.99 8.78
C ALA A 158 -14.39 8.46 8.41
N PRO A 159 -13.54 8.67 7.38
CA PRO A 159 -12.79 7.65 6.65
C PRO A 159 -11.53 7.19 7.41
N TRP A 160 -11.16 5.92 7.22
CA TRP A 160 -9.89 5.35 7.70
C TRP A 160 -9.24 4.49 6.60
N TRP A 161 -7.98 4.11 6.77
CA TRP A 161 -7.15 3.42 5.76
C TRP A 161 -6.45 2.18 6.32
N SER A 162 -5.82 1.39 5.45
CA SER A 162 -5.22 0.12 5.83
C SER A 162 -3.99 -0.21 4.98
N GLY A 163 -2.86 -0.47 5.63
CA GLY A 163 -1.65 -0.98 4.97
C GLY A 163 -1.89 -2.33 4.29
N MET A 164 -2.75 -3.17 4.88
CA MET A 164 -3.21 -4.40 4.25
C MET A 164 -3.99 -4.12 2.96
N ALA A 165 -4.93 -3.15 2.97
CA ALA A 165 -5.65 -2.77 1.76
C ALA A 165 -4.71 -2.27 0.67
N GLN A 166 -3.77 -1.38 1.01
CA GLN A 166 -2.77 -0.87 0.07
C GLN A 166 -1.96 -2.01 -0.54
N GLY A 167 -1.47 -2.97 0.26
CA GLY A 167 -0.68 -4.10 -0.26
C GLY A 167 -1.48 -5.07 -1.12
N GLN A 168 -2.72 -5.38 -0.73
CA GLN A 168 -3.54 -6.28 -1.55
C GLN A 168 -3.99 -5.62 -2.86
N ALA A 169 -4.29 -4.31 -2.84
CA ALA A 169 -4.53 -3.55 -4.06
C ALA A 169 -3.28 -3.53 -4.96
N LEU A 170 -2.11 -3.27 -4.38
CA LEU A 170 -0.83 -3.29 -5.10
C LEU A 170 -0.53 -4.65 -5.73
N SER A 171 -0.81 -5.75 -5.02
CA SER A 171 -0.72 -7.12 -5.56
C SER A 171 -1.62 -7.30 -6.78
N LEU A 172 -2.88 -6.86 -6.67
CA LEU A 172 -3.87 -6.99 -7.76
C LEU A 172 -3.46 -6.17 -9.00
N PHE A 173 -3.09 -4.91 -8.82
CA PHE A 173 -2.67 -4.05 -9.94
C PHE A 173 -1.38 -4.54 -10.60
N SER A 174 -0.37 -4.93 -9.80
CA SER A 174 0.89 -5.42 -10.35
C SER A 174 0.70 -6.68 -11.21
N ARG A 175 -0.14 -7.61 -10.76
CA ARG A 175 -0.45 -8.82 -11.53
C ARG A 175 -1.32 -8.54 -12.75
N LEU A 176 -2.30 -7.65 -12.66
CA LEU A 176 -3.08 -7.22 -13.82
C LEU A 176 -2.18 -6.56 -14.88
N ALA A 177 -1.27 -5.68 -14.47
CA ALA A 177 -0.30 -5.06 -15.36
C ALA A 177 0.55 -6.12 -16.08
N GLN A 178 1.06 -7.11 -15.34
CA GLN A 178 1.84 -8.21 -15.90
C GLN A 178 1.04 -9.08 -16.89
N VAL A 179 -0.20 -9.44 -16.55
CA VAL A 179 -1.03 -10.36 -17.34
C VAL A 179 -1.61 -9.70 -18.59
N THR A 180 -2.01 -8.43 -18.49
CA THR A 180 -2.73 -7.73 -19.57
C THR A 180 -1.82 -6.84 -20.42
N GLY A 181 -0.72 -6.34 -19.87
CA GLY A 181 0.11 -5.30 -20.48
C GLY A 181 -0.59 -3.92 -20.57
N ASP A 182 -1.72 -3.74 -19.89
CA ASP A 182 -2.47 -2.48 -19.89
C ASP A 182 -1.86 -1.48 -18.90
N GLU A 183 -1.46 -0.32 -19.43
CA GLU A 183 -0.74 0.73 -18.71
C GLU A 183 -1.53 1.30 -17.53
N GLN A 184 -2.88 1.24 -17.56
CA GLN A 184 -3.70 1.73 -16.46
C GLN A 184 -3.42 0.99 -15.14
N TRP A 185 -3.07 -0.30 -15.21
CA TRP A 185 -2.77 -1.10 -14.03
C TRP A 185 -1.36 -0.83 -13.51
N ALA A 186 -0.40 -0.59 -14.40
CA ALA A 186 0.93 -0.13 -14.00
C ALA A 186 0.83 1.23 -13.30
N THR A 187 0.06 2.16 -13.87
CA THR A 187 -0.19 3.49 -13.28
C THR A 187 -0.82 3.38 -11.89
N ALA A 188 -1.84 2.53 -11.73
CA ALA A 188 -2.46 2.29 -10.43
C ALA A 188 -1.47 1.68 -9.42
N ALA A 189 -0.61 0.76 -9.86
CA ALA A 189 0.42 0.17 -9.01
C ALA A 189 1.47 1.20 -8.57
N ASP A 190 1.95 2.06 -9.47
CA ASP A 190 2.92 3.12 -9.19
C ASP A 190 2.37 4.12 -8.15
N HIS A 191 1.13 4.56 -8.32
CA HIS A 191 0.46 5.45 -7.36
C HIS A 191 0.15 4.75 -6.03
N THR A 192 -0.18 3.45 -6.05
CA THR A 192 -0.34 2.69 -4.80
C THR A 192 0.98 2.56 -4.06
N TRP A 193 2.08 2.28 -4.76
CA TRP A 193 3.41 2.25 -4.17
C TRP A 193 3.77 3.60 -3.53
N ALA A 194 3.45 4.71 -4.19
CA ALA A 194 3.67 6.04 -3.64
C ALA A 194 2.96 6.29 -2.30
N SER A 195 1.90 5.54 -1.94
CA SER A 195 1.25 5.66 -0.63
C SER A 195 2.13 5.16 0.53
N PHE A 196 2.97 4.14 0.28
CA PHE A 196 3.84 3.55 1.31
C PHE A 196 4.99 4.47 1.73
N ARG A 197 5.32 5.46 0.89
CA ARG A 197 6.40 6.42 1.13
C ARG A 197 5.93 7.68 1.88
N GLN A 198 4.71 7.67 2.40
CA GLN A 198 4.11 8.85 3.03
C GLN A 198 4.12 8.75 4.55
N GLU A 199 4.40 9.88 5.18
CA GLU A 199 4.48 9.96 6.63
C GLU A 199 3.15 9.79 7.32
N PRO A 200 3.12 9.26 8.56
CA PRO A 200 1.91 9.24 9.38
C PRO A 200 1.27 10.62 9.44
N SER A 201 -0.06 10.67 9.40
CA SER A 201 -0.80 11.92 9.47
C SER A 201 -2.03 11.76 10.34
N ALA A 202 -2.30 12.75 11.18
CA ALA A 202 -3.52 12.79 11.99
C ALA A 202 -4.75 13.23 11.20
N SER A 203 -4.57 13.81 10.01
CA SER A 203 -5.66 14.43 9.22
C SER A 203 -5.69 14.02 7.76
N GLU A 204 -4.70 13.26 7.29
CA GLU A 204 -4.59 12.80 5.91
C GLU A 204 -4.39 11.28 5.87
N PRO A 205 -4.63 10.62 4.72
CA PRO A 205 -4.38 9.20 4.58
C PRO A 205 -2.96 8.78 5.00
N TRP A 206 -2.85 7.71 5.78
CA TRP A 206 -1.58 7.10 6.16
C TRP A 206 -1.75 5.61 6.39
N SER A 207 -0.64 4.87 6.39
CA SER A 207 -0.58 3.47 6.80
C SER A 207 0.84 3.01 7.13
N THR A 208 1.85 3.77 6.74
CA THR A 208 3.25 3.44 7.05
C THR A 208 3.75 4.32 8.17
N PHE A 209 4.42 3.74 9.16
CA PHE A 209 5.08 4.46 10.23
C PHE A 209 6.31 3.70 10.72
N ILE A 210 7.15 4.39 11.49
CA ILE A 210 8.34 3.82 12.10
C ILE A 210 8.20 3.98 13.61
N ASP A 211 8.43 2.88 14.34
CA ASP A 211 8.47 2.87 15.80
C ASP A 211 9.81 2.25 16.23
N ASP A 212 10.63 3.06 16.88
CA ASP A 212 12.07 2.82 17.07
C ASP A 212 12.78 2.50 15.73
N GLU A 213 13.17 1.25 15.51
CA GLU A 213 13.83 0.78 14.29
C GLU A 213 12.91 -0.10 13.41
N HIS A 214 11.62 -0.20 13.74
CA HIS A 214 10.68 -1.09 13.07
C HIS A 214 9.84 -0.35 12.03
N LEU A 215 9.88 -0.82 10.78
CA LEU A 215 8.98 -0.36 9.72
C LEU A 215 7.64 -1.10 9.80
N TRP A 216 6.57 -0.35 9.97
CA TRP A 216 5.20 -0.86 10.11
C TRP A 216 4.28 -0.40 8.98
N PHE A 217 3.39 -1.31 8.59
CA PHE A 217 2.27 -1.10 7.68
C PHE A 217 0.97 -1.38 8.44
N GLU A 218 0.43 -0.35 9.09
CA GLU A 218 -0.71 -0.44 10.00
C GLU A 218 -1.99 -0.90 9.28
N GLU A 219 -2.58 -2.02 9.72
CA GLU A 219 -3.83 -2.53 9.15
C GLU A 219 -5.02 -1.62 9.43
N TYR A 220 -5.04 -0.97 10.59
CA TYR A 220 -6.15 -0.14 11.07
C TYR A 220 -5.70 1.31 11.23
N ALA A 221 -5.27 1.93 10.13
CA ALA A 221 -4.71 3.27 10.12
C ALA A 221 -5.83 4.33 10.12
N GLY A 222 -6.12 4.88 11.29
CA GLY A 222 -7.13 5.92 11.47
C GLY A 222 -6.90 6.73 12.74
N ASP A 223 -7.97 7.03 13.47
CA ASP A 223 -7.97 7.89 14.66
C ASP A 223 -7.70 7.15 15.99
N GLN A 224 -7.21 5.91 15.92
CA GLN A 224 -6.88 5.08 17.07
C GLN A 224 -5.37 4.79 17.13
N PRO A 225 -4.80 4.50 18.32
CA PRO A 225 -3.42 4.05 18.43
C PRO A 225 -3.16 2.80 17.55
N PRO A 226 -2.02 2.71 16.84
CA PRO A 226 -1.70 1.57 15.98
C PRO A 226 -1.78 0.25 16.74
N LEU A 227 -2.40 -0.75 16.10
CA LEU A 227 -2.48 -2.10 16.66
C LEU A 227 -1.25 -2.93 16.33
N MET A 228 -0.54 -2.64 15.24
CA MET A 228 0.61 -3.41 14.77
C MET A 228 0.22 -4.88 14.53
N VAL A 229 -0.73 -5.09 13.62
CA VAL A 229 -1.33 -6.40 13.32
C VAL A 229 -0.44 -7.22 12.41
N LEU A 230 -0.15 -8.46 12.79
CA LEU A 230 0.81 -9.30 12.07
C LEU A 230 0.34 -9.64 10.65
N ASN A 231 -0.89 -10.12 10.47
CA ASN A 231 -1.33 -10.51 9.13
C ASN A 231 -1.38 -9.32 8.17
N GLY A 232 -1.78 -8.14 8.64
CA GLY A 232 -1.87 -6.93 7.84
C GLY A 232 -0.50 -6.46 7.39
N GLN A 233 0.48 -6.47 8.29
CA GLN A 233 1.90 -6.24 8.00
C GLN A 233 2.37 -7.17 6.86
N ILE A 234 2.13 -8.48 6.97
CA ILE A 234 2.64 -9.42 5.97
C ILE A 234 1.89 -9.32 4.63
N PHE A 235 0.58 -9.06 4.62
CA PHE A 235 -0.14 -8.81 3.38
C PHE A 235 0.30 -7.51 2.69
N ALA A 236 0.69 -6.49 3.44
CA ALA A 236 1.33 -5.29 2.90
C ALA A 236 2.64 -5.66 2.18
N ILE A 237 3.50 -6.45 2.83
CA ILE A 237 4.77 -6.95 2.27
C ILE A 237 4.53 -7.76 0.99
N PHE A 238 3.50 -8.59 0.92
CA PHE A 238 3.18 -9.35 -0.30
C PHE A 238 2.88 -8.44 -1.50
N GLY A 239 2.18 -7.33 -1.28
CA GLY A 239 1.95 -6.32 -2.32
C GLY A 239 3.22 -5.67 -2.81
N LEU A 240 4.06 -5.24 -1.88
CA LEU A 240 5.37 -4.66 -2.18
C LEU A 240 6.25 -5.63 -2.96
N TYR A 241 6.23 -6.91 -2.58
CA TYR A 241 6.98 -7.95 -3.28
C TYR A 241 6.46 -8.20 -4.70
N ASP A 242 5.14 -8.26 -4.92
CA ASP A 242 4.57 -8.38 -6.26
C ASP A 242 4.93 -7.18 -7.15
N TYR A 243 4.91 -5.97 -6.59
CA TYR A 243 5.33 -4.77 -7.30
C TYR A 243 6.83 -4.75 -7.60
N TRP A 244 7.66 -5.18 -6.64
CA TRP A 244 9.11 -5.36 -6.87
C TRP A 244 9.38 -6.38 -7.98
N ARG A 245 8.63 -7.48 -8.06
CA ARG A 245 8.76 -8.44 -9.18
C ARG A 245 8.45 -7.80 -10.54
N LEU A 246 7.53 -6.84 -10.58
CA LEU A 246 7.18 -6.10 -11.79
C LEU A 246 8.26 -5.08 -12.18
N THR A 247 8.81 -4.33 -11.21
CA THR A 247 9.65 -3.14 -11.48
C THR A 247 11.15 -3.34 -11.24
N GLN A 248 11.51 -4.30 -10.40
CA GLN A 248 12.87 -4.51 -9.87
C GLN A 248 13.44 -3.28 -9.15
N ASP A 249 12.58 -2.43 -8.60
CA ASP A 249 12.98 -1.20 -7.90
C ASP A 249 13.66 -1.53 -6.54
N PRO A 250 14.94 -1.14 -6.34
CA PRO A 250 15.65 -1.39 -5.09
C PRO A 250 15.05 -0.68 -3.88
N GLU A 251 14.32 0.43 -4.06
CA GLU A 251 13.63 1.10 -2.95
C GLU A 251 12.49 0.22 -2.42
N VAL A 252 11.71 -0.39 -3.32
CA VAL A 252 10.65 -1.34 -2.94
C VAL A 252 11.24 -2.54 -2.21
N ALA A 253 12.37 -3.06 -2.68
CA ALA A 253 13.08 -4.15 -2.01
C ALA A 253 13.50 -3.78 -0.57
N ARG A 254 13.94 -2.54 -0.34
CA ARG A 254 14.29 -2.03 1.01
C ARG A 254 13.07 -1.98 1.95
N TYR A 255 11.89 -1.65 1.42
CA TYR A 255 10.64 -1.66 2.20
C TYR A 255 10.18 -3.10 2.53
N VAL A 256 10.30 -4.03 1.58
CA VAL A 256 10.05 -5.46 1.83
C VAL A 256 10.98 -5.98 2.93
N ASP A 257 12.28 -5.70 2.83
CA ASP A 257 13.29 -6.10 3.82
C ASP A 257 12.98 -5.49 5.20
N GLY A 258 12.75 -4.18 5.27
CA GLY A 258 12.41 -3.52 6.54
C GLY A 258 11.16 -4.09 7.19
N GLY A 259 10.08 -4.25 6.42
CA GLY A 259 8.83 -4.81 6.92
C GLY A 259 8.98 -6.25 7.39
N ALA A 260 9.75 -7.08 6.67
CA ALA A 260 10.00 -8.47 7.03
C ALA A 260 10.98 -8.59 8.22
N THR A 261 11.91 -7.65 8.37
CA THR A 261 12.79 -7.54 9.54
C THR A 261 11.97 -7.24 10.79
N THR A 262 11.02 -6.31 10.70
CA THR A 262 10.02 -6.08 11.75
C THR A 262 9.24 -7.33 12.08
N VAL A 263 8.81 -8.12 11.09
CA VAL A 263 8.06 -9.36 11.36
C VAL A 263 8.87 -10.33 12.22
N LEU A 264 10.17 -10.52 11.96
CA LEU A 264 11.00 -11.41 12.80
C LEU A 264 11.18 -10.88 14.21
N SER A 265 11.36 -9.57 14.37
CA SER A 265 11.65 -8.98 15.68
C SER A 265 10.45 -9.07 16.64
N ILE A 266 9.22 -9.04 16.12
CA ILE A 266 7.99 -9.05 16.92
C ILE A 266 7.40 -10.45 17.19
N MET A 267 8.00 -11.50 16.62
CA MET A 267 7.49 -12.86 16.81
C MET A 267 7.43 -13.30 18.28
N PRO A 268 8.37 -12.93 19.17
CA PRO A 268 8.25 -13.20 20.60
C PRO A 268 6.97 -12.65 21.25
N GLU A 269 6.50 -11.49 20.82
CA GLU A 269 5.28 -10.83 21.32
C GLU A 269 4.01 -11.47 20.74
N ILE A 270 4.08 -11.93 19.48
CA ILE A 270 2.98 -12.64 18.82
C ILE A 270 2.78 -14.04 19.40
N ARG A 271 3.87 -14.75 19.70
CA ARG A 271 3.81 -16.14 20.13
C ARG A 271 3.20 -16.27 21.53
N ASN A 272 2.24 -17.19 21.66
CA ASN A 272 1.71 -17.64 22.94
C ASN A 272 2.01 -19.14 23.07
N ALA A 273 3.12 -19.49 23.72
CA ALA A 273 3.64 -20.86 23.70
C ALA A 273 2.62 -21.88 24.22
N GLY A 274 2.38 -22.93 23.43
CA GLY A 274 1.40 -23.99 23.70
C GLY A 274 -0.07 -23.60 23.51
N ASP A 275 -0.35 -22.48 22.85
CA ASP A 275 -1.71 -21.99 22.58
C ASP A 275 -1.74 -21.13 21.30
N ILE A 276 -2.91 -20.57 20.99
CA ILE A 276 -3.13 -19.74 19.80
C ILE A 276 -2.36 -18.40 19.95
N SER A 277 -1.59 -18.05 18.91
CA SER A 277 -0.85 -16.78 18.80
C SER A 277 -1.74 -15.55 18.91
N TYR A 278 -1.20 -14.45 19.41
CA TYR A 278 -1.85 -13.15 19.38
C TYR A 278 -1.95 -12.57 17.96
N TYR A 279 -3.00 -11.78 17.72
CA TYR A 279 -3.29 -11.11 16.46
C TYR A 279 -2.37 -9.92 16.17
N CYS A 280 -1.91 -9.24 17.23
CA CYS A 280 -1.26 -7.94 17.16
C CYS A 280 -0.28 -7.76 18.34
N VAL A 281 0.53 -6.70 18.33
CA VAL A 281 1.59 -6.50 19.35
C VAL A 281 1.46 -5.23 20.18
N GLN A 282 0.42 -4.42 20.00
CA GLN A 282 0.22 -3.25 20.85
C GLN A 282 0.21 -3.63 22.35
N VAL A 283 1.17 -3.05 23.08
CA VAL A 283 1.41 -3.27 24.51
C VAL A 283 0.12 -3.03 25.31
N ASP A 284 -0.12 -3.91 26.30
CA ASP A 284 -1.29 -3.94 27.19
C ASP A 284 -2.67 -4.10 26.53
N PHE A 285 -2.74 -4.06 25.19
CA PHE A 285 -3.98 -4.21 24.45
C PHE A 285 -4.11 -5.57 23.77
N CYS A 286 -3.06 -6.05 23.13
CA CYS A 286 -3.10 -7.25 22.28
C CYS A 286 -2.85 -8.56 23.03
N ALA A 287 -2.10 -8.54 24.14
CA ALA A 287 -1.80 -9.73 24.94
C ALA A 287 -2.99 -10.22 25.80
N ARG A 288 -4.14 -10.51 25.16
CA ARG A 288 -5.38 -10.99 25.78
C ARG A 288 -6.04 -12.08 24.93
N ALA A 289 -6.72 -13.03 25.56
CA ALA A 289 -7.38 -14.17 24.88
C ALA A 289 -8.35 -13.77 23.74
N ARG A 290 -8.95 -12.58 23.81
CA ARG A 290 -9.82 -12.05 22.74
C ARG A 290 -9.12 -11.83 21.40
N TRP A 291 -7.79 -11.72 21.42
CA TRP A 291 -6.93 -11.52 20.25
C TRP A 291 -6.24 -12.82 19.82
N GLN A 292 -6.71 -13.95 20.32
CA GLN A 292 -6.26 -15.28 19.93
C GLN A 292 -7.37 -15.92 19.10
N ASP A 293 -7.20 -15.89 17.78
CA ASP A 293 -8.16 -16.44 16.83
C ASP A 293 -7.52 -17.55 16.00
N GLN A 294 -8.16 -18.72 16.00
CA GLN A 294 -7.68 -19.95 15.35
C GLN A 294 -7.44 -19.78 13.85
N LYS A 295 -8.30 -19.01 13.18
CA LYS A 295 -8.16 -18.76 11.74
C LYS A 295 -6.93 -17.91 11.48
N TYR A 296 -6.70 -16.88 12.28
CA TYR A 296 -5.54 -16.01 12.11
C TYR A 296 -4.22 -16.68 12.49
N HIS A 297 -4.22 -17.57 13.49
CA HIS A 297 -3.06 -18.37 13.81
C HIS A 297 -2.59 -19.22 12.61
N ALA A 298 -3.50 -19.92 11.94
CA ALA A 298 -3.19 -20.65 10.72
C ALA A 298 -2.72 -19.72 9.57
N ILE A 299 -3.29 -18.51 9.47
CA ILE A 299 -2.86 -17.50 8.49
C ILE A 299 -1.43 -17.04 8.79
N HIS A 300 -1.08 -16.79 10.05
CA HIS A 300 0.27 -16.36 10.45
C HIS A 300 1.31 -17.40 10.07
N SER A 301 1.08 -18.69 10.38
CA SER A 301 2.02 -19.76 10.00
C SER A 301 2.21 -19.86 8.48
N TRP A 302 1.13 -19.78 7.71
CA TRP A 302 1.21 -19.74 6.25
C TRP A 302 2.01 -18.53 5.75
N GLN A 303 1.71 -17.34 6.26
CA GLN A 303 2.36 -16.10 5.86
C GLN A 303 3.87 -16.12 6.15
N LEU A 304 4.27 -16.64 7.30
CA LEU A 304 5.67 -16.83 7.66
C LEU A 304 6.35 -17.82 6.71
N ASN A 305 5.72 -18.95 6.40
CA ASN A 305 6.23 -19.88 5.39
C ASN A 305 6.36 -19.25 4.00
N THR A 306 5.46 -18.35 3.61
CA THR A 306 5.62 -17.57 2.37
C THR A 306 6.83 -16.65 2.48
N LEU A 307 6.98 -15.87 3.56
CA LEU A 307 8.15 -14.98 3.75
C LEU A 307 9.48 -15.73 3.69
N ALA A 308 9.55 -16.96 4.22
CA ALA A 308 10.73 -17.82 4.09
C ALA A 308 11.12 -18.06 2.62
N LYS A 309 10.13 -18.28 1.74
CA LYS A 309 10.36 -18.47 0.29
C LYS A 309 10.80 -17.18 -0.40
N LEU A 310 10.20 -16.04 -0.03
CA LEU A 310 10.46 -14.75 -0.65
C LEU A 310 11.85 -14.20 -0.29
N THR A 311 12.28 -14.42 0.95
CA THR A 311 13.55 -13.90 1.50
C THR A 311 14.69 -14.92 1.43
N GLY A 312 14.36 -16.22 1.39
CA GLY A 312 15.32 -17.31 1.53
C GLY A 312 15.77 -17.56 2.98
N ASP A 313 15.21 -16.86 3.97
CA ASP A 313 15.61 -16.98 5.37
C ASP A 313 14.76 -18.04 6.11
N PRO A 314 15.38 -19.11 6.64
CA PRO A 314 14.66 -20.18 7.32
C PRO A 314 14.04 -19.75 8.66
N GLN A 315 14.47 -18.63 9.27
CA GLN A 315 13.90 -18.17 10.55
C GLN A 315 12.38 -17.95 10.46
N PHE A 316 11.86 -17.52 9.32
CA PHE A 316 10.42 -17.40 9.13
C PHE A 316 9.72 -18.77 9.21
N SER A 317 10.23 -19.80 8.54
CA SER A 317 9.67 -21.15 8.64
C SER A 317 9.85 -21.76 10.03
N GLU A 318 10.95 -21.45 10.72
CA GLU A 318 11.15 -21.89 12.11
C GLU A 318 10.11 -21.29 13.07
N TRP A 319 9.70 -20.04 12.84
CA TRP A 319 8.58 -19.43 13.57
C TRP A 319 7.23 -20.03 13.17
N ALA A 320 7.01 -20.30 11.88
CA ALA A 320 5.81 -20.99 11.42
C ALA A 320 5.64 -22.35 12.09
N ASP A 321 6.70 -23.16 12.12
CA ASP A 321 6.74 -24.48 12.77
C ASP A 321 6.47 -24.38 14.28
N GLN A 322 6.96 -23.32 14.93
CA GLN A 322 6.66 -23.08 16.35
C GLN A 322 5.18 -22.77 16.58
N LEU A 323 4.59 -21.89 15.79
CA LEU A 323 3.15 -21.60 15.88
C LEU A 323 2.33 -22.87 15.65
N GLU A 324 2.65 -23.60 14.57
CA GLU A 324 2.02 -24.88 14.25
C GLU A 324 2.20 -25.92 15.36
N SER A 325 3.33 -25.94 16.06
CA SER A 325 3.52 -26.82 17.21
C SER A 325 2.74 -26.38 18.44
N ASP A 326 2.48 -25.09 18.61
CA ASP A 326 1.75 -24.54 19.74
C ASP A 326 0.25 -24.85 19.63
N TRP A 327 -0.32 -24.80 18.41
CA TRP A 327 -1.71 -25.14 18.17
C TRP A 327 -1.96 -25.69 16.75
N GLN A 328 -2.80 -26.73 16.67
CA GLN A 328 -3.30 -27.28 15.41
C GLN A 328 -4.84 -27.40 15.46
N PRO A 329 -5.53 -27.25 14.31
CA PRO A 329 -6.94 -27.61 14.22
C PRO A 329 -7.15 -29.07 14.64
N ALA A 330 -8.22 -29.34 15.37
CA ALA A 330 -8.62 -30.73 15.63
C ALA A 330 -8.92 -31.44 14.29
N ALA A 331 -8.34 -32.63 14.11
CA ALA A 331 -8.46 -33.46 12.91
C ALA A 331 -9.88 -33.96 12.64
#